data_AF-A0A537A8K9-F1
#
_entry.id   AF-A0A537A8K9-F1
#
_cell.length_a   1.000
_cell.length_b   1.000
_cell.length_c   1.000
_cell.angle_alpha   90.00
_cell.angle_beta   90.00
_cell.angle_gamma   90.00
#
_symmetry.space_group_name_H-M   'P 1'
#
loop_
_entity.id
_entity.type
_entity.pdbx_description
1 polymer ?
#
loop_
_entity_poly.entity_id
_entity_poly.type
_entity_poly.pdbx_seq_one_letter_code
_entity_poly.pdbx_strand_id
1 'polypeptide(L)' 'MSALVIENLPESLHARLKEQAQRNRRSVTKEVVTLIESGLARNAPRPLPPLIKHRSLPVTVG' A
#
# COMPACT_ATOMS: atom_id res chain seq x y z
N MET A 1 4.72 -20.35 -9.59
CA MET A 1 3.60 -20.15 -8.64
C MET A 1 4.19 -20.21 -7.25
N SER A 2 4.19 -19.11 -6.52
CA SER A 2 4.76 -19.01 -5.18
C SER A 2 3.65 -19.13 -4.13
N ALA A 3 3.96 -19.79 -3.02
CA ALA A 3 3.06 -19.92 -1.88
C ALA A 3 3.67 -19.22 -0.66
N LEU A 4 2.82 -18.56 0.12
CA LEU A 4 3.19 -17.93 1.38
C LEU A 4 2.28 -18.48 2.47
N VAL A 5 2.89 -19.05 3.51
CA VAL A 5 2.19 -19.58 4.69
C VAL A 5 2.47 -18.63 5.85
N ILE A 6 1.42 -18.23 6.57
CA ILE A 6 1.52 -17.44 7.78
C ILE A 6 1.14 -18.36 8.94
N GLU A 7 2.13 -18.76 9.73
CA GLU A 7 1.91 -19.58 10.91
C GLU A 7 1.45 -18.74 12.10
N ASN A 8 0.72 -19.36 13.02
CA ASN A 8 0.25 -18.75 14.26
C ASN A 8 -0.56 -17.45 14.05
N LEU A 9 -1.37 -17.41 12.99
CA LEU A 9 -2.27 -16.29 12.74
C LEU A 9 -3.31 -16.23 13.87
N PRO A 10 -3.47 -15.09 14.58
CA PRO A 10 -4.48 -14.99 15.63
C PRO A 10 -5.88 -15.26 15.09
N GLU A 11 -6.66 -16.07 15.79
CA GLU A 11 -8.01 -16.47 15.34
C GLU A 11 -8.91 -15.26 15.10
N SER A 12 -8.81 -14.24 15.95
CA SER A 12 -9.55 -12.98 15.80
C SER A 12 -9.20 -12.24 14.50
N LEU A 13 -7.93 -12.31 14.08
CA LEU A 13 -7.48 -11.71 12.83
C LEU A 13 -7.99 -12.52 11.63
N HIS A 14 -7.91 -13.86 11.71
CA HIS A 14 -8.44 -14.73 10.67
C HIS A 14 -9.95 -14.54 10.46
N ALA A 15 -10.72 -14.44 11.56
CA ALA A 15 -12.16 -14.16 11.53
C ALA A 15 -12.45 -12.81 10.83
N ARG A 16 -11.71 -11.76 11.20
CA ARG A 16 -11.84 -10.44 10.56
C ARG A 16 -11.54 -10.48 9.06
N LEU A 17 -10.49 -11.21 8.65
CA LEU A 17 -10.16 -11.39 7.23
C LEU A 17 -11.28 -12.10 6.48
N LYS A 18 -11.91 -13.10 7.10
CA LYS A 18 -13.05 -13.83 6.52
C LYS A 18 -14.27 -12.93 6.32
N GLU A 19 -14.62 -12.14 7.32
CA GLU A 19 -15.70 -11.15 7.20
C GLU A 19 -15.41 -10.12 6.09
N GLN A 20 -14.19 -9.59 6.04
CA GLN A 20 -13.80 -8.60 5.04
C GLN A 20 -13.85 -9.19 3.64
N ALA A 21 -13.37 -10.42 3.46
CA ALA A 21 -13.44 -11.15 2.21
C ALA A 21 -14.90 -11.37 1.74
N GLN A 22 -15.80 -11.72 2.67
CA GLN A 22 -17.23 -11.88 2.38
C GLN A 22 -17.87 -10.56 1.94
N ARG A 23 -17.59 -9.45 2.63
CA ARG A 23 -18.07 -8.11 2.26
C ARG A 23 -17.61 -7.71 0.85
N ASN A 24 -16.37 -8.06 0.52
CA ASN A 24 -15.74 -7.79 -0.77
C ASN A 24 -16.02 -8.86 -1.85
N ARG A 25 -16.88 -9.85 -1.55
CA ARG A 25 -17.26 -10.95 -2.45
C ARG A 25 -16.06 -11.69 -3.07
N ARG A 26 -15.05 -11.96 -2.25
CA ARG A 26 -13.82 -12.64 -2.67
C ARG A 26 -13.38 -13.71 -1.66
N SER A 27 -12.42 -14.54 -2.07
CA SER A 27 -11.81 -15.51 -1.16
C SER A 27 -10.91 -14.81 -0.14
N VAL A 28 -10.69 -15.47 1.00
CA VAL A 28 -9.79 -14.99 2.07
C VAL A 28 -8.37 -14.80 1.53
N THR A 29 -7.87 -15.74 0.72
CA THR A 29 -6.55 -15.60 0.08
C THR A 29 -6.46 -14.35 -0.78
N LYS A 30 -7.49 -14.06 -1.60
CA LYS A 30 -7.50 -12.85 -2.44
C LYS A 30 -7.61 -11.57 -1.61
N GLU A 31 -8.30 -11.61 -0.48
CA GLU A 31 -8.33 -10.53 0.50
C GLU A 31 -6.94 -10.24 1.08
N VAL A 32 -6.24 -11.29 1.53
CA VAL A 32 -4.88 -11.18 2.08
C VAL A 32 -3.90 -10.62 1.05
N VAL A 33 -3.93 -11.13 -0.18
CA VAL A 33 -3.07 -10.64 -1.27
C VAL A 33 -3.30 -9.14 -1.50
N THR A 34 -4.54 -8.69 -1.62
CA THR A 34 -4.83 -7.26 -1.82
C THR A 34 -4.42 -6.40 -0.64
N LEU A 35 -4.50 -6.90 0.59
CA LEU A 35 -3.99 -6.16 1.76
C LEU A 35 -2.48 -6.01 1.71
N ILE A 36 -1.76 -7.07 1.32
CA ILE A 36 -0.30 -7.03 1.11
C ILE A 36 0.05 -6.03 0.01
N GLU A 37 -0.59 -6.11 -1.16
CA GLU A 37 -0.38 -5.19 -2.28
C GLU A 37 -0.64 -3.73 -1.87
N SER A 38 -1.73 -3.48 -1.15
CA SER A 38 -2.08 -2.16 -0.64
C SER A 38 -1.06 -1.63 0.37
N GLY A 39 -0.54 -2.50 1.22
CA GLY A 39 0.52 -2.17 2.18
C GLY A 39 1.83 -1.78 1.48
N LEU A 40 2.22 -2.52 0.44
CA LEU A 40 3.40 -2.22 -0.37
C LEU A 40 3.24 -0.91 -1.15
N ALA A 41 2.07 -0.67 -1.75
CA ALA A 41 1.78 0.55 -2.51
C ALA A 41 1.83 1.83 -1.64
N ARG A 42 1.43 1.75 -0.38
CA ARG A 42 1.54 2.89 0.57
C ARG A 42 2.98 3.33 0.81
N ASN A 43 3.94 2.42 0.65
CA ASN A 43 5.36 2.69 0.85
C ASN A 43 6.08 3.05 -0.47
N ALA A 44 5.36 3.12 -1.59
CA ALA A 44 5.92 3.62 -2.82
C ALA A 44 6.19 5.12 -2.68
N PRO A 45 7.36 5.62 -3.14
CA PRO A 45 7.64 7.05 -3.13
C PRO A 45 6.54 7.77 -3.91
N ARG A 46 5.80 8.65 -3.22
CA ARG A 46 4.80 9.48 -3.87
C ARG A 46 5.54 10.34 -4.92
N PRO A 47 5.02 10.44 -6.16
CA PRO A 47 5.60 11.35 -7.14
C PRO A 47 5.71 12.73 -6.50
N LEU A 48 6.92 13.28 -6.47
CA LEU A 48 7.10 14.65 -6.00
C LEU A 48 6.24 15.57 -6.87
N PRO A 49 5.60 16.59 -6.29
CA PRO A 49 4.93 17.59 -7.09
C PRO A 49 5.91 18.13 -8.14
N PRO A 50 5.44 18.47 -9.35
CA PRO A 50 6.32 18.94 -10.40
C PRO A 50 7.15 20.11 -9.88
N LEU A 51 8.47 20.03 -10.10
CA LEU A 51 9.41 21.06 -9.69
C LEU A 51 8.94 22.41 -10.24
N ILE A 52 8.56 23.31 -9.35
CA ILE A 52 8.29 24.70 -9.71
C ILE A 52 9.63 25.27 -10.14
N LYS A 53 9.82 25.46 -11.45
CA LYS A 53 10.99 26.15 -11.99
C LYS A 53 10.90 27.61 -11.54
N HIS A 54 11.52 27.93 -10.40
CA HIS A 54 11.77 29.31 -10.04
C HIS A 54 12.67 29.88 -11.13
N ARG A 55 12.15 30.88 -11.86
CA ARG A 55 12.98 31.71 -12.74
C ARG A 55 14.02 32.37 -11.85
N SER A 56 15.29 32.01 -12.02
CA SER A 56 16.42 32.65 -11.35
C SER A 56 16.39 34.13 -11.69
N LEU A 57 15.96 34.96 -10.74
CA LEU A 57 16.20 36.39 -10.81
C LEU A 57 17.72 36.59 -10.64
N PRO A 58 18.36 37.44 -11.47
CA PRO A 58 19.77 37.76 -11.27
C PRO A 58 19.91 38.40 -9.89
N VAL A 59 20.54 37.68 -8.96
CA VAL A 59 20.97 38.24 -7.69
C VAL A 59 22.09 39.21 -8.04
N THR A 60 21.74 40.49 -8.12
CA THR A 60 22.72 41.56 -8.20
C THR A 60 23.28 41.72 -6.79
N VAL A 61 24.49 41.24 -6.58
CA VAL A 61 25.26 41.52 -5.36
C VAL A 61 25.86 42.91 -5.57
N GLY A 62 25.31 43.89 -4.84
CA GLY A 62 25.85 45.25 -4.75
C GLY A 62 26.90 45.39 -3.66
#